data_AF-A0A1Q5S573-F1
#
_entry.id   AF-A0A1Q5S573-F1
#
_cell.length_a   1.000
_cell.length_b   1.000
_cell.length_c   1.000
_cell.angle_alpha   90.00
_cell.angle_beta   90.00
_cell.angle_gamma   90.00
#
_symmetry.space_group_name_H-M   'P 1'
#
loop_
_entity.id
_entity.type
_entity.pdbx_description
1 polymer ?
#
loop_
_entity_poly.entity_id
_entity_poly.type
_entity_poly.pdbx_seq_one_letter_code
_entity_poly.pdbx_strand_id
1 'polypeptide(L)'
;MNAPLPPDRVLLELDLAAPALRCGEIEGRWRHLATMWPHVVFAVAAPPRPGAPEAFDFRFNCSGYRATPVSAQPWDHAANRPLPGARWPTGPHIVSSVFRPAWKGGQCLYLPCDRMRCRSRLAR
;
A
#
# COMPACT_ATOMS: atom_id res chain seq x y z
N MET A 1 -15.95 -2.09 -28.01
CA MET A 1 -16.42 -3.21 -27.16
C MET A 1 -15.79 -3.03 -25.79
N ASN A 2 -16.59 -2.67 -24.78
CA ASN A 2 -16.09 -2.51 -23.41
C ASN A 2 -16.07 -3.89 -22.76
N ALA A 3 -14.87 -4.45 -22.50
CA ALA A 3 -14.76 -5.72 -21.79
C ALA A 3 -15.37 -5.57 -20.38
N PRO A 4 -16.07 -6.59 -19.85
CA PRO A 4 -16.57 -6.54 -18.49
C PRO A 4 -15.42 -6.32 -17.51
N LEU A 5 -15.63 -5.43 -16.53
CA LEU A 5 -14.64 -5.14 -15.50
C LEU A 5 -14.31 -6.43 -14.72
N PRO A 6 -13.02 -6.73 -14.49
CA PRO A 6 -12.63 -7.86 -13.65
C PRO A 6 -13.29 -7.78 -12.25
N PRO A 7 -13.76 -8.90 -11.69
CA PRO A 7 -14.50 -8.89 -10.42
C PRO A 7 -13.66 -8.39 -9.24
N ASP A 8 -12.36 -8.65 -9.25
CA ASP A 8 -11.41 -8.12 -8.26
C ASP A 8 -11.29 -6.59 -8.33
N ARG A 9 -11.33 -6.01 -9.54
CA ARG A 9 -11.40 -4.56 -9.71
C ARG A 9 -12.70 -3.97 -9.17
N VAL A 10 -13.84 -4.61 -9.42
CA VAL A 10 -15.14 -4.16 -8.89
C VAL A 10 -15.12 -4.16 -7.36
N LEU A 11 -14.58 -5.21 -6.74
CA LEU A 11 -14.45 -5.31 -5.29
C LEU A 11 -13.53 -4.22 -4.71
N LEU A 12 -12.42 -3.92 -5.40
CA LEU A 12 -11.55 -2.80 -5.03
C LEU A 12 -12.32 -1.48 -5.09
N GLU A 13 -13.03 -1.19 -6.18
CA GLU A 13 -13.79 0.06 -6.34
C GLU A 13 -14.86 0.23 -5.26
N LEU A 14 -15.52 -0.86 -4.83
CA LEU A 14 -16.44 -0.87 -3.68
C LEU A 14 -15.74 -0.52 -2.37
N ASP A 15 -14.57 -1.11 -2.10
CA ASP A 15 -13.79 -0.83 -0.88
C ASP A 15 -13.20 0.58 -0.89
N LEU A 16 -12.80 1.10 -2.05
CA LEU A 16 -12.39 2.50 -2.22
C LEU A 16 -13.53 3.48 -1.93
N ALA A 17 -14.78 3.10 -2.24
CA ALA A 17 -15.95 3.90 -1.93
C ALA A 17 -16.46 3.72 -0.49
N ALA A 18 -15.98 2.71 0.24
CA ALA A 18 -16.50 2.38 1.57
C ALA A 18 -16.18 3.48 2.60
N PRO A 19 -17.11 3.73 3.57
CA PRO A 19 -16.90 4.75 4.60
C PRO A 19 -15.61 4.56 5.39
N ALA A 20 -15.22 3.32 5.69
CA ALA A 20 -14.02 3.03 6.46
C ALA A 20 -12.74 3.59 5.81
N LEU A 21 -12.64 3.50 4.48
CA LEU A 21 -11.49 4.06 3.77
C LEU A 21 -11.58 5.60 3.70
N ARG A 22 -12.77 6.13 3.40
CA ARG A 22 -13.00 7.58 3.26
C ARG A 22 -12.79 8.33 4.57
N CYS A 23 -13.20 7.78 5.71
CA CYS A 23 -12.94 8.42 7.01
C CYS A 23 -11.45 8.61 7.25
N GLY A 24 -10.60 7.62 6.91
CA GLY A 24 -9.15 7.78 7.04
C GLY A 24 -8.57 8.81 6.07
N GLU A 25 -9.17 9.02 4.90
CA GLU A 25 -8.80 10.12 4.00
C GLU A 25 -9.17 11.49 4.58
N ILE A 26 -10.38 11.61 5.11
CA ILE A 26 -10.88 12.85 5.76
C ILE A 26 -10.04 13.20 6.98
N GLU A 27 -9.62 12.19 7.75
CA GLU A 27 -8.73 12.34 8.90
C GLU A 27 -7.26 12.56 8.52
N GLY A 28 -6.93 12.57 7.23
CA GLY A 28 -5.57 12.82 6.73
C GLY A 28 -4.58 11.69 7.00
N ARG A 29 -5.05 10.47 7.30
CA ARG A 29 -4.17 9.30 7.53
C ARG A 29 -3.57 8.77 6.24
N TRP A 30 -4.34 8.82 5.16
CA TRP A 30 -3.91 8.43 3.82
C TRP A 30 -4.66 9.24 2.76
N ARG A 31 -4.23 9.14 1.51
CA ARG A 31 -4.91 9.73 0.36
C ARG A 31 -4.73 8.83 -0.86
N HIS A 32 -5.82 8.44 -1.50
CA HIS A 32 -5.79 7.78 -2.80
C HIS A 32 -5.28 8.77 -3.86
N LEU A 33 -4.19 8.43 -4.55
CA LEU A 33 -3.57 9.29 -5.57
C LEU A 33 -3.96 8.88 -6.98
N ALA A 34 -3.94 7.58 -7.27
CA ALA A 34 -4.24 7.07 -8.61
C ALA A 34 -4.62 5.58 -8.59
N THR A 35 -5.52 5.20 -9.49
CA THR A 35 -5.79 3.80 -9.83
C THR A 35 -5.47 3.56 -11.30
N MET A 36 -4.45 2.75 -11.54
CA MET A 36 -3.97 2.27 -12.84
C MET A 36 -3.98 0.74 -12.81
N TRP A 37 -5.18 0.15 -12.90
CA TRP A 37 -5.38 -1.27 -12.67
C TRP A 37 -4.32 -2.18 -13.35
N PRO A 38 -3.68 -3.12 -12.62
CA PRO A 38 -3.95 -3.55 -11.24
C PRO A 38 -3.21 -2.73 -10.16
N HIS A 39 -2.57 -1.63 -10.51
CA HIS A 39 -1.81 -0.81 -9.58
C HIS A 39 -2.63 0.32 -8.97
N VAL A 40 -2.56 0.46 -7.65
CA VAL A 40 -3.19 1.57 -6.92
C VAL A 40 -2.13 2.29 -6.12
N VAL A 41 -2.16 3.62 -6.12
CA VAL A 41 -1.19 4.45 -5.41
C VAL A 41 -1.89 5.20 -4.28
N PHE A 42 -1.35 5.08 -3.07
CA PHE A 42 -1.76 5.86 -1.90
C PHE A 42 -0.58 6.63 -1.33
N ALA A 43 -0.82 7.88 -0.92
CA ALA A 43 0.03 8.56 0.04
C ALA A 43 -0.40 8.16 1.45
N VAL A 44 0.53 7.78 2.31
CA VAL A 44 0.29 7.48 3.73
C VAL A 44 1.02 8.51 4.58
N ALA A 45 0.30 9.15 5.50
CA ALA A 45 0.86 10.18 6.35
C ALA A 45 1.97 9.61 7.26
N ALA A 46 3.02 10.41 7.44
CA ALA A 46 4.14 10.13 8.31
C ALA A 46 4.08 11.06 9.53
N PRO A 47 4.47 10.59 10.73
CA PRO A 47 4.61 11.46 11.89
C PRO A 47 5.57 12.62 11.61
N PRO A 48 5.23 13.87 12.00
CA PRO A 48 6.09 15.02 11.78
C PRO A 48 7.47 14.81 12.43
N ARG A 49 8.53 14.98 11.63
CA ARG A 49 9.92 14.98 12.11
C ARG A 49 10.72 16.03 11.35
N PRO A 50 11.64 16.75 12.01
CA PRO A 50 12.49 17.72 11.33
C PRO A 50 13.23 17.10 10.14
N GLY A 51 13.06 17.68 8.95
CA GLY A 51 13.71 17.22 7.72
C GLY A 51 13.15 15.91 7.12
N ALA A 52 12.03 15.39 7.64
CA ALA A 52 11.36 14.22 7.08
C ALA A 52 10.12 14.63 6.25
N PRO A 53 9.72 13.82 5.25
CA PRO A 53 8.50 14.08 4.50
C PRO A 53 7.25 13.85 5.37
N GLU A 54 6.18 14.58 5.07
CA GLU A 54 4.88 14.46 5.75
C GLU A 54 4.09 13.22 5.35
N ALA A 55 4.45 12.59 4.22
CA ALA A 55 3.82 11.38 3.73
C ALA A 55 4.79 10.58 2.84
N PHE A 56 4.50 9.30 2.66
CA PHE A 56 5.17 8.43 1.70
C PHE A 56 4.16 7.80 0.75
N ASP A 57 4.50 7.76 -0.54
CA ASP A 57 3.65 7.12 -1.54
C ASP A 57 3.96 5.63 -1.63
N PHE A 58 2.92 4.83 -1.78
CA PHE A 58 2.98 3.38 -1.91
C PHE A 58 2.19 2.94 -3.12
N ARG A 59 2.82 2.15 -3.99
CA ARG A 59 2.15 1.47 -5.10
C ARG A 59 1.82 0.04 -4.70
N PHE A 60 0.54 -0.29 -4.70
CA PHE A 60 -0.01 -1.60 -4.43
C PHE A 60 -0.23 -2.36 -5.74
N ASN A 61 -0.03 -3.68 -5.74
CA ASN A 61 -0.51 -4.56 -6.81
C ASN A 61 -1.75 -5.32 -6.32
N CYS A 62 -2.92 -4.90 -6.79
CA CYS A 62 -4.22 -5.40 -6.37
C CYS A 62 -4.78 -6.51 -7.28
N SER A 63 -3.96 -7.15 -8.12
CA SER A 63 -4.42 -8.31 -8.89
C SER A 63 -4.89 -9.43 -7.95
N GLY A 64 -6.09 -9.97 -8.19
CA GLY A 64 -6.69 -10.97 -7.30
C GLY A 64 -7.13 -10.40 -5.95
N TYR A 65 -7.49 -9.12 -5.90
CA TYR A 65 -7.93 -8.40 -4.70
C TYR A 65 -8.92 -9.22 -3.85
N ARG A 66 -8.76 -9.17 -2.53
CA ARG A 66 -9.42 -9.99 -1.49
C ARG A 66 -9.08 -11.49 -1.48
N ALA A 67 -8.70 -12.10 -2.60
CA ALA A 67 -8.26 -13.49 -2.65
C ALA A 67 -6.75 -13.65 -2.38
N THR A 68 -5.96 -12.68 -2.84
CA THR A 68 -4.50 -12.65 -2.68
C THR A 68 -4.09 -11.45 -1.82
N PRO A 69 -3.20 -11.63 -0.83
CA PRO A 69 -2.64 -10.51 -0.08
C PRO A 69 -1.96 -9.52 -1.02
N VAL A 70 -2.33 -8.25 -0.87
CA VAL A 70 -1.78 -7.17 -1.69
C VAL A 70 -0.39 -6.82 -1.16
N SER A 71 0.58 -6.72 -2.07
CA SER A 71 1.92 -6.21 -1.75
C SER A 71 2.05 -4.75 -2.15
N ALA A 72 2.87 -4.01 -1.42
CA ALA A 72 3.14 -2.59 -1.64
C ALA A 72 4.63 -2.33 -1.85
N GLN A 73 4.94 -1.34 -2.69
CA GLN A 73 6.28 -0.83 -2.92
C GLN A 73 6.32 0.68 -2.63
N PRO A 74 7.29 1.19 -1.85
CA PRO A 74 7.54 2.63 -1.77
C PRO A 74 7.74 3.22 -3.16
N TRP A 75 6.98 4.25 -3.49
CA TRP A 75 6.86 4.79 -4.84
C TRP A 75 7.19 6.28 -4.87
N ASP A 76 7.63 6.75 -6.03
CA ASP A 76 7.72 8.17 -6.36
C ASP A 76 6.60 8.43 -7.36
N HIS A 77 5.47 8.97 -6.88
CA HIS A 77 4.29 9.17 -7.73
C HIS A 77 4.56 10.17 -8.86
N ALA A 78 5.29 11.25 -8.57
CA ALA A 78 5.63 12.29 -9.54
C ALA A 78 6.50 11.75 -10.69
N ALA A 79 7.51 10.94 -10.37
CA ALA A 79 8.39 10.33 -11.37
C ALA A 79 7.91 8.96 -11.88
N ASN A 80 6.75 8.49 -11.39
CA ASN A 80 6.17 7.18 -11.67
C ASN A 80 7.20 6.02 -11.66
N ARG A 81 7.97 5.92 -10.58
CA ARG A 81 9.02 4.90 -10.43
C ARG A 81 9.16 4.43 -8.98
N PRO A 82 9.82 3.28 -8.72
CA PRO A 82 10.16 2.89 -7.36
C PRO A 82 10.94 3.98 -6.62
N LEU A 83 10.60 4.19 -5.34
CA LEU A 83 11.33 5.12 -4.50
C LEU A 83 12.76 4.59 -4.26
N PRO A 84 13.81 5.38 -4.49
CA PRO A 84 15.18 4.99 -4.19
C PRO A 84 15.34 4.61 -2.72
N GLY A 85 16.11 3.55 -2.44
CA GLY A 85 16.28 3.01 -1.08
C GLY A 85 16.70 4.05 -0.02
N ALA A 86 17.51 5.04 -0.40
CA ALA A 86 17.94 6.13 0.48
C ALA A 86 16.80 7.05 0.95
N ARG A 87 15.66 7.05 0.24
CA ARG A 87 14.46 7.84 0.58
C ARG A 87 13.36 6.99 1.24
N TRP A 88 13.62 5.72 1.52
CA TRP A 88 12.64 4.87 2.20
C TRP A 88 12.37 5.36 3.63
N PRO A 89 11.18 5.08 4.19
CA PRO A 89 10.88 5.41 5.57
C PRO A 89 11.93 4.82 6.52
N THR A 90 12.46 5.66 7.41
CA THR A 90 13.41 5.26 8.45
C THR A 90 12.82 5.50 9.84
N GLY A 91 13.23 4.68 10.80
CA GLY A 91 12.71 4.77 12.16
C GLY A 91 13.13 3.59 13.03
N PRO A 92 12.80 3.66 14.33
CA PRO A 92 13.18 2.63 15.28
C PRO A 92 12.44 1.30 15.04
N HIS A 93 13.10 0.21 15.47
CA HIS A 93 12.57 -1.16 15.55
C HIS A 93 11.83 -1.66 14.30
N ILE A 94 10.51 -1.49 14.27
CA ILE A 94 9.63 -2.09 13.27
C ILE A 94 9.77 -1.42 11.91
N VAL A 95 10.03 -0.10 11.88
CA VAL A 95 10.13 0.65 10.62
C VAL A 95 11.34 0.15 9.81
N SER A 96 12.53 0.10 10.41
CA SER A 96 13.72 -0.45 9.73
C SER A 96 13.61 -1.94 9.40
N SER A 97 12.81 -2.69 10.15
CA SER A 97 12.55 -4.11 9.86
C SER A 97 11.63 -4.31 8.65
N VAL A 98 10.63 -3.45 8.46
CA VAL A 98 9.64 -3.52 7.38
C VAL A 98 10.18 -2.90 6.08
N PHE A 99 10.79 -1.72 6.18
CA PHE A 99 11.30 -0.95 5.04
C PHE A 99 12.74 -1.37 4.74
N ARG A 100 12.90 -2.54 4.10
CA ARG A 100 14.20 -3.11 3.72
C ARG A 100 14.41 -3.01 2.20
N PRO A 101 15.13 -2.00 1.68
CA PRO A 101 15.31 -1.82 0.22
C PRO A 101 15.99 -3.01 -0.46
N ALA A 102 16.87 -3.72 0.25
CA ALA A 102 17.57 -4.89 -0.28
C ALA A 102 16.69 -6.16 -0.33
N TRP A 103 15.54 -6.19 0.36
CA TRP A 103 14.65 -7.34 0.37
C TRP A 103 13.85 -7.41 -0.94
N LYS A 104 13.91 -8.56 -1.64
CA LYS A 104 13.21 -8.79 -2.93
C LYS A 104 13.42 -7.66 -3.95
N GLY A 105 14.63 -7.08 -3.97
CA GLY A 105 14.97 -5.96 -4.86
C GLY A 105 14.16 -4.68 -4.61
N GLY A 106 13.61 -4.50 -3.41
CA GLY A 106 12.82 -3.33 -3.04
C GLY A 106 11.42 -3.31 -3.67
N GLN A 107 10.95 -4.45 -4.18
CA GLN A 107 9.64 -4.57 -4.84
C GLN A 107 8.48 -4.82 -3.88
N CYS A 108 8.76 -5.13 -2.61
CA CYS A 108 7.74 -5.36 -1.60
C CYS A 108 8.22 -4.97 -0.20
N LEU A 109 7.28 -4.52 0.64
CA LEU A 109 7.51 -4.35 2.07
C LEU A 109 7.74 -5.71 2.75
N TYR A 110 8.63 -5.74 3.76
CA TYR A 110 8.81 -6.92 4.57
C TYR A 110 7.76 -6.95 5.69
N LEU A 111 6.84 -7.91 5.63
CA LEU A 111 5.87 -8.15 6.70
C LEU A 111 6.24 -9.48 7.38
N PRO A 112 6.75 -9.48 8.62
CA PRO A 112 7.06 -10.72 9.35
C PRO A 112 5.84 -11.65 9.46
N CYS A 113 4.65 -11.06 9.61
CA CYS A 113 3.37 -11.77 9.66
C CYS A 113 2.98 -12.41 8.33
N ASP A 114 3.57 -12.04 7.20
CA ASP A 114 3.25 -12.63 5.89
C ASP A 114 3.77 -14.09 5.79
N ARG A 115 4.74 -14.47 6.62
CA ARG A 115 5.11 -15.89 6.84
C ARG A 115 4.10 -16.66 7.70
N MET A 116 3.35 -15.97 8.54
CA MET A 116 2.30 -16.56 9.38
C MET A 116 0.96 -16.32 8.72
N ARG A 117 0.52 -17.28 7.91
CA ARG A 117 -0.86 -17.36 7.39
C ARG A 117 -1.84 -16.90 8.47
N CYS A 118 -2.36 -15.67 8.37
CA CYS A 118 -3.54 -15.25 9.10
C CYS A 118 -4.74 -15.96 8.48
N ARG A 119 -4.85 -17.26 8.76
CA ARG A 119 -6.08 -18.01 8.55
C ARG A 119 -7.06 -17.45 9.57
N SER A 120 -7.93 -16.55 9.14
CA SER A 120 -9.08 -16.16 9.95
C SER A 120 -9.87 -17.42 10.27
N ARG A 121 -9.75 -17.92 11.50
CA ARG A 121 -10.77 -18.81 12.06
C ARG A 121 -11.94 -17.91 12.46
N LEU A 122 -12.83 -17.64 11.52
CA LEU A 122 -14.21 -17.40 11.88
C LEU A 122 -14.86 -18.77 12.03
N ALA A 123 -14.86 -19.26 13.27
CA ALA A 123 -15.71 -20.34 13.73
C ALA A 123 -16.20 -19.96 15.12
N ARG A 124 -17.36 -19.32 15.18
CA ARG A 124 -18.57 -19.80 15.87
C ARG A 124 -19.72 -18.85 15.56
#